data_AF-A0A949E2Q2-F1
#
_entry.id   AF-A0A949E2Q2-F1
#
_cell.length_a   1.000
_cell.length_b   1.000
_cell.length_c   1.000
_cell.angle_alpha   90.00
_cell.angle_beta   90.00
_cell.angle_gamma   90.00
#
_symmetry.space_group_name_H-M   'P 1'
#
loop_
_entity.id
_entity.type
_entity.pdbx_description
1 polymer ?
#
loop_
_entity_poly.entity_id
_entity_poly.type
_entity_poly.pdbx_seq_one_letter_code
_entity_poly.pdbx_strand_id
1 'polypeptide(L)'
;MNKYLITIFSLIAFLLSAGFIFADQGLAQRLSGWILLQVESHGEAWYVNPGDNKKYYLGRPADALNIMRNLGLGATHDFIVGYTAYPDHVLGKILIDVDDYGKAYYIYPKDKKRYYLGKPGDAFAVMKQLGLGITNANLNKITVGSLTAEPASQASPTSQFCECQINSPDKTISGAASAIRSGNVEQVKFYFTEDMQKAAEYTMNFLDNDGRLALGNILSGSRLSNSTDDKKIYTAEVYFNGEIINVIFRVKKQEDGTWLMANL
;
A
#
# COMPACT_ATOMS: atom_id res chain seq x y z
N MET A 1 25.48 19.26 -64.25
CA MET A 1 24.68 18.72 -63.13
C MET A 1 25.23 19.30 -61.84
N ASN A 2 24.46 20.14 -61.14
CA ASN A 2 24.99 21.04 -60.10
C ASN A 2 25.30 20.27 -58.80
N LYS A 3 26.58 20.22 -58.38
CA LYS A 3 27.04 19.48 -57.19
C LYS A 3 26.38 19.95 -55.87
N TYR A 4 25.83 21.16 -55.85
CA TYR A 4 25.06 21.71 -54.73
C TYR A 4 23.63 21.16 -54.62
N LEU A 5 23.08 20.55 -55.69
CA LEU A 5 21.73 19.99 -55.68
C LEU A 5 21.68 18.62 -54.97
N ILE A 6 22.77 17.85 -55.03
CA ILE A 6 22.88 16.52 -54.40
C ILE A 6 23.13 16.63 -52.89
N THR A 7 23.86 17.67 -52.45
CA THR A 7 24.16 17.88 -51.01
C THR A 7 22.95 18.40 -50.22
N ILE A 8 22.06 19.20 -50.84
CA ILE A 8 20.82 19.66 -50.20
C ILE A 8 19.83 18.49 -49.98
N PHE A 9 19.79 17.52 -50.89
CA PHE A 9 18.91 16.36 -50.77
C PHE A 9 19.36 15.38 -49.66
N SER A 10 20.67 15.24 -49.42
CA SER A 10 21.18 14.45 -48.29
C SER A 10 21.00 15.10 -46.92
N LEU A 11 20.95 16.44 -46.83
CA LEU A 11 20.71 17.14 -45.56
C LEU A 11 19.23 17.08 -45.13
N ILE A 12 18.30 17.06 -46.09
CA ILE A 12 16.86 16.92 -45.84
C ILE A 12 16.50 15.47 -45.48
N ALA A 13 17.16 14.47 -46.08
CA ALA A 13 16.95 13.06 -45.75
C ALA A 13 17.46 12.67 -44.35
N PHE A 14 18.42 13.40 -43.78
CA PHE A 14 18.91 13.17 -42.40
C PHE A 14 18.02 13.85 -41.32
N LEU A 15 17.17 14.80 -41.71
CA LEU A 15 16.20 15.46 -40.83
C LEU A 15 14.85 14.70 -40.75
N LEU A 16 14.65 13.66 -41.58
CA LEU A 16 13.42 12.86 -41.65
C LEU A 16 13.48 11.53 -40.86
N SER A 17 14.61 11.21 -40.21
CA SER A 17 14.78 10.00 -39.39
C SER A 17 14.68 10.24 -37.88
N ALA A 18 14.40 11.47 -37.44
CA ALA A 18 13.95 11.73 -36.08
C ALA A 18 12.49 11.27 -35.94
N GLY A 19 12.29 9.96 -35.78
CA GLY A 19 11.01 9.42 -35.34
C GLY A 19 10.69 10.01 -33.97
N PHE A 20 9.87 11.06 -33.95
CA PHE A 20 9.23 11.52 -32.73
C PHE A 20 8.33 10.38 -32.25
N ILE A 21 8.77 9.67 -31.21
CA ILE A 21 7.88 8.81 -30.44
C ILE A 21 6.89 9.76 -29.78
N PHE A 22 5.77 10.02 -30.44
CA PHE A 22 4.60 10.52 -29.74
C PHE A 22 4.23 9.44 -28.74
N ALA A 23 4.65 9.62 -27.48
CA ALA A 23 4.03 8.93 -26.38
C ALA A 23 2.52 9.11 -26.58
N ASP A 24 1.79 7.99 -26.61
CA ASP A 24 0.34 7.97 -26.77
C ASP A 24 -0.30 8.64 -25.53
N GLN A 25 -0.29 9.98 -25.54
CA GLN A 25 -1.00 10.86 -24.61
C GLN A 25 -2.53 10.76 -24.80
N GLY A 26 -3.03 9.75 -25.53
CA GLY A 26 -4.42 9.39 -25.54
C GLY A 26 -4.71 8.28 -24.53
N LEU A 27 -3.88 7.23 -24.50
CA LEU A 27 -4.19 6.04 -23.71
C LEU A 27 -4.15 6.32 -22.19
N ALA A 28 -3.11 6.99 -21.70
CA ALA A 28 -2.99 7.28 -20.27
C ALA A 28 -4.13 8.18 -19.76
N GLN A 29 -4.55 9.15 -20.56
CA GLN A 29 -5.65 10.07 -20.29
C GLN A 29 -7.00 9.35 -20.32
N ARG A 30 -7.22 8.44 -21.28
CA ARG A 30 -8.44 7.62 -21.36
C ARG A 30 -8.56 6.65 -20.18
N LEU A 31 -7.43 6.16 -19.69
CA LEU A 31 -7.34 5.26 -18.55
C LEU A 31 -7.09 6.00 -17.23
N SER A 32 -7.15 7.33 -17.24
CA SER A 32 -6.95 8.16 -16.06
C SER A 32 -7.94 7.78 -14.96
N GLY A 33 -7.42 7.49 -13.77
CA GLY A 33 -8.22 7.08 -12.63
C GLY A 33 -8.64 5.62 -12.59
N TRP A 34 -8.22 4.80 -13.56
CA TRP A 34 -8.56 3.38 -13.57
C TRP A 34 -7.53 2.55 -12.78
N ILE A 35 -8.05 1.54 -12.07
CA ILE A 35 -7.26 0.37 -11.70
C ILE A 35 -7.23 -0.57 -12.91
N LEU A 36 -6.04 -1.02 -13.28
CA LEU A 36 -5.78 -1.90 -14.42
C LEU A 36 -5.26 -3.24 -13.93
N LEU A 37 -5.66 -4.32 -14.59
CA LEU A 37 -5.17 -5.68 -14.35
C LEU A 37 -4.39 -6.16 -15.56
N GLN A 38 -3.13 -6.53 -15.35
CA GLN A 38 -2.26 -7.04 -16.40
C GLN A 38 -2.63 -8.49 -16.75
N VAL A 39 -3.31 -8.70 -17.88
CA VAL A 39 -3.92 -10.02 -18.21
C VAL A 39 -2.99 -10.98 -18.94
N GLU A 40 -1.83 -10.50 -19.40
CA GLU A 40 -0.83 -11.28 -20.14
C GLU A 40 0.41 -11.61 -19.26
N SER A 41 0.25 -11.60 -17.94
CA SER A 41 1.30 -11.93 -16.96
C SER A 41 0.70 -12.52 -15.69
N HIS A 42 1.16 -12.14 -14.49
CA HIS A 42 0.73 -12.72 -13.22
C HIS A 42 -0.54 -12.07 -12.65
N GLY A 43 -1.25 -11.24 -13.43
CA GLY A 43 -2.43 -10.53 -12.96
C GLY A 43 -2.10 -9.30 -12.11
N GLU A 44 -0.93 -8.70 -12.32
CA GLU A 44 -0.49 -7.54 -11.56
C GLU A 44 -1.48 -6.37 -11.69
N ALA A 45 -1.76 -5.73 -10.55
CA ALA A 45 -2.60 -4.55 -10.49
C ALA A 45 -1.78 -3.26 -10.64
N TRP A 46 -2.32 -2.30 -11.38
CA TRP A 46 -1.74 -0.98 -11.59
C TRP A 46 -2.81 0.09 -11.39
N TYR A 47 -2.45 1.24 -10.82
CA TYR A 47 -3.34 2.39 -10.67
C TYR A 47 -2.85 3.53 -11.57
N VAL A 48 -3.71 4.04 -12.46
CA VAL A 48 -3.40 5.22 -13.27
C VAL A 48 -3.89 6.46 -12.53
N ASN A 49 -2.96 7.25 -12.01
CA ASN A 49 -3.30 8.39 -11.17
C ASN A 49 -3.86 9.56 -12.00
N PRO A 50 -5.05 10.11 -11.66
CA PRO A 50 -5.61 11.27 -12.37
C PRO A 50 -4.78 12.54 -12.30
N GLY A 51 -3.92 12.69 -11.29
CA GLY A 51 -3.12 13.89 -11.09
C GLY A 51 -1.98 14.06 -12.11
N ASP A 52 -1.43 12.96 -12.63
CA ASP A 52 -0.26 13.00 -13.51
C ASP A 52 -0.33 12.02 -14.70
N ASN A 53 -1.40 11.24 -14.81
CA ASN A 53 -1.59 10.19 -15.83
C ASN A 53 -0.47 9.15 -15.87
N LYS A 54 0.25 8.95 -14.76
CA LYS A 54 1.24 7.88 -14.62
C LYS A 54 0.60 6.64 -14.00
N LYS A 55 1.13 5.47 -14.36
CA LYS A 55 0.77 4.20 -13.72
C LYS A 55 1.66 3.93 -12.52
N TYR A 56 1.06 3.50 -11.43
CA TYR A 56 1.72 3.11 -10.20
C TYR A 56 1.39 1.65 -9.91
N TYR A 57 2.40 0.88 -9.53
CA TYR A 57 2.20 -0.53 -9.22
C TYR A 57 1.36 -0.67 -7.94
N LEU A 58 0.29 -1.45 -7.99
CA LEU A 58 -0.67 -1.63 -6.88
C LEU A 58 -0.63 -3.06 -6.31
N GLY A 59 0.16 -3.96 -6.91
CA GLY A 59 0.14 -5.39 -6.61
C GLY A 59 0.73 -5.80 -5.25
N ARG A 60 1.63 -5.00 -4.66
CA ARG A 60 2.20 -5.28 -3.32
C ARG A 60 1.63 -4.34 -2.26
N PRO A 61 1.47 -4.80 -1.01
CA PRO A 61 1.01 -3.95 0.10
C PRO A 61 1.83 -2.68 0.30
N ALA A 62 3.15 -2.74 0.12
CA ALA A 62 4.04 -1.59 0.25
C ALA A 62 3.72 -0.50 -0.77
N ASP A 63 3.57 -0.86 -2.04
CA ASP A 63 3.29 0.10 -3.10
C ASP A 63 1.87 0.66 -2.98
N ALA A 64 0.89 -0.17 -2.63
CA ALA A 64 -0.47 0.28 -2.36
C ALA A 64 -0.52 1.32 -1.23
N LEU A 65 0.24 1.09 -0.15
CA LEU A 65 0.36 2.04 0.95
C LEU A 65 1.04 3.34 0.51
N ASN A 66 2.10 3.26 -0.29
CA ASN A 66 2.77 4.44 -0.84
C ASN A 66 1.83 5.24 -1.75
N ILE A 67 1.03 4.59 -2.60
CA ILE A 67 -0.01 5.23 -3.41
C ILE A 67 -1.00 5.97 -2.51
N MET A 68 -1.55 5.31 -1.48
CA MET A 68 -2.52 5.95 -0.57
C MET A 68 -1.93 7.16 0.15
N ARG A 69 -0.67 7.08 0.59
CA ARG A 69 0.01 8.17 1.31
C ARG A 69 0.34 9.37 0.43
N ASN A 70 0.87 9.12 -0.78
CA ASN A 70 1.41 10.18 -1.64
C ASN A 70 0.37 10.73 -2.62
N LEU A 71 -0.57 9.89 -3.06
CA LEU A 71 -1.54 10.21 -4.11
C LEU A 71 -2.98 10.26 -3.59
N GLY A 72 -3.21 9.81 -2.36
CA GLY A 72 -4.52 9.90 -1.71
C GLY A 72 -4.92 11.35 -1.45
N LEU A 73 -6.18 11.67 -1.70
CA LEU A 73 -6.76 12.99 -1.44
C LEU A 73 -7.51 12.95 -0.11
N GLY A 74 -7.07 13.74 0.87
CA GLY A 74 -7.80 13.90 2.12
C GLY A 74 -9.19 14.53 1.89
N ALA A 75 -10.22 13.95 2.51
CA ALA A 75 -11.59 14.45 2.48
C ALA A 75 -12.26 14.28 3.85
N THR A 76 -13.16 15.19 4.21
CA THR A 76 -13.92 15.09 5.46
C THR A 76 -14.90 13.93 5.42
N HIS A 77 -15.28 13.42 6.60
CA HIS A 77 -16.25 12.33 6.69
C HIS A 77 -17.57 12.67 5.99
N ASP A 78 -18.07 13.90 6.17
CA ASP A 78 -19.29 14.38 5.54
C ASP A 78 -19.22 14.32 4.01
N PHE A 79 -18.07 14.67 3.42
CA PHE A 79 -17.86 14.53 1.98
C PHE A 79 -17.84 13.06 1.55
N ILE A 80 -17.18 12.21 2.34
CA ILE A 80 -17.08 10.76 2.08
C ILE A 80 -18.45 10.08 2.13
N VAL A 81 -19.39 10.50 2.98
CA VAL A 81 -20.71 9.83 3.08
C VAL A 81 -21.84 10.56 2.35
N GLY A 82 -21.62 11.83 1.97
CA GLY A 82 -22.67 12.71 1.45
C GLY A 82 -23.12 12.49 0.01
N TYR A 83 -22.48 11.58 -0.74
CA TYR A 83 -22.78 11.36 -2.15
C TYR A 83 -23.24 9.92 -2.46
N THR A 84 -24.33 9.81 -3.21
CA THR A 84 -24.73 8.56 -3.88
C THR A 84 -24.03 8.39 -5.23
N ALA A 85 -23.69 9.51 -5.88
CA ALA A 85 -22.84 9.60 -7.06
C ALA A 85 -21.87 10.79 -6.87
N TYR A 86 -20.57 10.52 -6.95
CA TYR A 86 -19.53 11.53 -6.69
C TYR A 86 -19.34 12.50 -7.86
N PRO A 87 -18.89 13.74 -7.57
CA PRO A 87 -18.62 14.73 -8.60
C PRO A 87 -17.39 14.37 -9.45
N ASP A 88 -17.39 14.83 -10.70
CA ASP A 88 -16.40 14.40 -11.71
C ASP A 88 -14.94 14.63 -11.30
N HIS A 89 -14.66 15.69 -10.52
CA HIS A 89 -13.30 16.04 -10.12
C HIS A 89 -12.66 15.09 -9.08
N VAL A 90 -13.42 14.16 -8.50
CA VAL A 90 -12.89 13.09 -7.62
C VAL A 90 -12.97 11.70 -8.22
N LEU A 91 -13.53 11.54 -9.43
CA LEU A 91 -13.60 10.25 -10.08
C LEU A 91 -12.20 9.70 -10.35
N GLY A 92 -12.03 8.42 -10.04
CA GLY A 92 -10.76 7.71 -10.17
C GLY A 92 -9.74 8.04 -9.10
N LYS A 93 -10.06 8.92 -8.14
CA LYS A 93 -9.17 9.23 -7.02
C LYS A 93 -9.36 8.24 -5.88
N ILE A 94 -8.31 8.12 -5.08
CA ILE A 94 -8.37 7.50 -3.76
C ILE A 94 -8.61 8.63 -2.76
N LEU A 95 -9.73 8.59 -2.05
CA LEU A 95 -10.04 9.52 -0.97
C LEU A 95 -9.66 8.91 0.37
N ILE A 96 -9.05 9.70 1.24
CA ILE A 96 -8.70 9.32 2.61
C ILE A 96 -9.60 10.12 3.55
N ASP A 97 -10.40 9.42 4.36
CA ASP A 97 -11.23 10.02 5.39
C ASP A 97 -10.33 10.52 6.53
N VAL A 98 -10.19 11.83 6.65
CA VAL A 98 -9.31 12.46 7.65
C VAL A 98 -9.93 12.49 9.05
N ASP A 99 -11.24 12.26 9.15
CA ASP A 99 -11.99 12.29 10.40
C ASP A 99 -12.30 10.88 10.95
N ASP A 100 -12.10 9.83 10.13
CA ASP A 100 -12.38 8.43 10.47
C ASP A 100 -11.14 7.52 10.26
N TYR A 101 -10.12 7.71 11.10
CA TYR A 101 -8.91 6.87 11.19
C TYR A 101 -8.17 6.62 9.86
N GLY A 102 -8.28 7.54 8.89
CA GLY A 102 -7.59 7.41 7.60
C GLY A 102 -8.18 6.32 6.70
N LYS A 103 -9.46 5.97 6.86
CA LYS A 103 -10.14 5.02 5.97
C LYS A 103 -10.04 5.47 4.51
N ALA A 104 -9.64 4.54 3.65
CA ALA A 104 -9.43 4.82 2.22
C ALA A 104 -10.60 4.32 1.37
N TYR A 105 -10.95 5.11 0.36
CA TYR A 105 -12.02 4.81 -0.60
C TYR A 105 -11.58 5.12 -2.03
N TYR A 106 -11.76 4.18 -2.95
CA TYR A 106 -11.61 4.42 -4.38
C TYR A 106 -12.94 4.89 -4.98
N ILE A 107 -12.93 6.01 -5.68
CA ILE A 107 -14.11 6.53 -6.38
C ILE A 107 -14.11 5.99 -7.81
N TYR A 108 -14.92 4.99 -8.09
CA TYR A 108 -14.86 4.30 -9.36
C TYR A 108 -15.38 5.18 -10.52
N PRO A 109 -14.58 5.46 -11.57
CA PRO A 109 -15.00 6.37 -12.65
C PRO A 109 -16.25 5.95 -13.41
N LYS A 110 -16.53 4.64 -13.48
CA LYS A 110 -17.60 4.10 -14.31
C LYS A 110 -19.00 4.34 -13.74
N ASP A 111 -19.17 4.15 -12.44
CA ASP A 111 -20.47 4.24 -11.77
C ASP A 111 -20.55 5.37 -10.74
N LYS A 112 -19.46 6.11 -10.56
CA LYS A 112 -19.32 7.25 -9.66
C LYS A 112 -19.60 6.89 -8.20
N LYS A 113 -19.38 5.64 -7.78
CA LYS A 113 -19.54 5.21 -6.38
C LYS A 113 -18.20 5.06 -5.68
N ARG A 114 -18.22 5.16 -4.34
CA ARG A 114 -17.06 4.84 -3.50
C ARG A 114 -16.99 3.35 -3.19
N TYR A 115 -15.77 2.84 -3.13
CA TYR A 115 -15.47 1.48 -2.74
C TYR A 115 -14.38 1.48 -1.68
N TYR A 116 -14.61 0.76 -0.59
CA TYR A 116 -13.71 0.76 0.55
C TYR A 116 -12.41 -0.01 0.24
N LEU A 117 -11.28 0.57 0.63
CA LEU A 117 -9.93 0.00 0.44
C LEU A 117 -9.22 -0.30 1.77
N GLY A 118 -9.88 -0.08 2.92
CA GLY A 118 -9.20 -0.06 4.22
C GLY A 118 -8.79 -1.43 4.77
N LYS A 119 -9.26 -2.54 4.18
CA LYS A 119 -8.75 -3.90 4.48
C LYS A 119 -8.15 -4.54 3.22
N PRO A 120 -7.16 -5.44 3.35
CA PRO A 120 -6.60 -6.17 2.22
C PRO A 120 -7.63 -6.92 1.37
N GLY A 121 -8.62 -7.56 2.02
CA GLY A 121 -9.70 -8.27 1.31
C GLY A 121 -10.61 -7.33 0.51
N ASP A 122 -10.98 -6.18 1.07
CA ASP A 122 -11.80 -5.17 0.38
C ASP A 122 -11.06 -4.60 -0.83
N ALA A 123 -9.79 -4.22 -0.65
CA ALA A 123 -8.94 -3.72 -1.73
C ALA A 123 -8.77 -4.77 -2.84
N PHE A 124 -8.57 -6.04 -2.48
CA PHE A 124 -8.48 -7.13 -3.45
C PHE A 124 -9.78 -7.31 -4.24
N ALA A 125 -10.93 -7.28 -3.55
CA ALA A 125 -12.23 -7.36 -4.22
C ALA A 125 -12.43 -6.19 -5.19
N VAL A 126 -12.06 -4.96 -4.81
CA VAL A 126 -12.11 -3.78 -5.68
C VAL A 126 -11.24 -3.97 -6.92
N MET A 127 -9.98 -4.38 -6.75
CA MET A 127 -9.08 -4.63 -7.89
C MET A 127 -9.64 -5.70 -8.82
N LYS A 128 -10.14 -6.82 -8.28
CA LYS A 128 -10.67 -7.94 -9.06
C LYS A 128 -11.98 -7.60 -9.79
N GLN A 129 -12.89 -6.87 -9.16
CA GLN A 129 -14.23 -6.61 -9.69
C GLN A 129 -14.28 -5.39 -10.60
N LEU A 130 -13.49 -4.35 -10.28
CA LEU A 130 -13.55 -3.05 -10.95
C LEU A 130 -12.33 -2.79 -11.85
N GLY A 131 -11.28 -3.60 -11.71
CA GLY A 131 -10.07 -3.48 -12.51
C GLY A 131 -10.33 -3.76 -13.99
N LEU A 132 -9.77 -2.90 -14.85
CA LEU A 132 -9.86 -3.06 -16.30
C LEU A 132 -8.68 -3.90 -16.81
N GLY A 133 -8.97 -4.99 -17.51
CA GLY A 133 -7.94 -5.80 -18.16
C GLY A 133 -7.13 -4.99 -19.19
N ILE A 134 -5.80 -5.11 -19.16
CA ILE A 134 -4.89 -4.44 -20.10
C ILE A 134 -3.79 -5.38 -20.57
N THR A 135 -3.45 -5.30 -21.85
CA THR A 135 -2.33 -6.03 -22.47
C THR A 135 -0.98 -5.39 -22.10
N ASN A 136 0.09 -6.17 -22.13
CA ASN A 136 1.45 -5.69 -21.86
C ASN A 136 1.83 -4.57 -22.83
N ALA A 137 1.47 -4.70 -24.11
CA ALA A 137 1.74 -3.70 -25.14
C ALA A 137 1.09 -2.34 -24.85
N ASN A 138 -0.13 -2.32 -24.33
CA ASN A 138 -0.84 -1.08 -23.99
C ASN A 138 -0.39 -0.53 -22.63
N LEU A 139 -0.18 -1.41 -21.64
CA LEU A 139 0.33 -1.02 -20.33
C LEU A 139 1.69 -0.31 -20.45
N ASN A 140 2.57 -0.79 -21.33
CA ASN A 140 3.90 -0.22 -21.56
C ASN A 140 3.88 1.19 -22.18
N LYS A 141 2.77 1.62 -22.78
CA LYS A 141 2.61 2.99 -23.30
C LYS A 141 2.35 4.03 -22.19
N ILE A 142 1.92 3.59 -21.01
CA ILE A 142 1.65 4.47 -19.87
C ILE A 142 2.94 4.65 -19.08
N THR A 143 3.35 5.89 -18.84
CA THR A 143 4.58 6.17 -18.08
C THR A 143 4.46 5.65 -16.65
N VAL A 144 5.48 4.93 -16.17
CA VAL A 144 5.53 4.46 -14.77
C VAL A 144 5.86 5.65 -13.88
N GLY A 145 5.04 5.83 -12.84
CA GLY A 145 5.31 6.79 -11.77
C GLY A 145 6.29 6.22 -10.76
N SER A 146 7.08 7.10 -10.15
CA SER A 146 7.96 6.74 -9.04
C SER A 146 7.49 7.50 -7.82
N LEU A 147 7.00 6.76 -6.83
CA LEU A 147 6.82 7.30 -5.50
C LEU A 147 8.10 6.96 -4.76
N THR A 148 8.84 7.99 -4.36
CA THR A 148 9.79 7.78 -3.27
C THR A 148 8.95 7.34 -2.08
N ALA A 149 9.28 6.19 -1.49
CA ALA A 149 8.88 5.96 -0.12
C ALA A 149 9.49 7.13 0.66
N GLU A 150 8.68 8.14 0.96
CA GLU A 150 9.08 9.12 1.94
C GLU A 150 9.45 8.27 3.17
N PRO A 151 10.71 8.33 3.64
CA PRO A 151 11.10 7.58 4.82
C PRO A 151 10.07 7.96 5.86
N ALA A 152 9.28 6.95 6.29
CA ALA A 152 8.11 7.15 7.13
C ALA A 152 8.47 8.23 8.15
N SER A 153 7.84 9.41 8.01
CA SER A 153 8.15 10.65 8.74
C SER A 153 9.05 10.37 9.92
N GLN A 154 10.29 10.83 9.85
CA GLN A 154 11.29 10.71 10.91
C GLN A 154 10.63 10.94 12.27
N ALA A 155 10.39 9.86 13.02
CA ALA A 155 10.67 9.92 14.44
C ALA A 155 12.12 10.39 14.50
N SER A 156 12.34 11.57 15.09
CA SER A 156 13.60 12.29 15.12
C SER A 156 14.81 11.35 15.19
N PRO A 157 15.90 11.64 14.47
CA PRO A 157 17.18 11.00 14.70
C PRO A 157 17.77 11.59 15.99
N THR A 158 17.16 11.25 17.11
CA THR A 158 17.86 11.24 18.39
C THR A 158 17.84 9.81 18.85
N SER A 159 19.01 9.20 18.75
CA SER A 159 19.42 7.98 19.43
C SER A 159 19.26 8.14 20.95
N GLN A 160 18.03 8.14 21.39
CA GLN A 160 17.67 7.80 22.75
C GLN A 160 16.61 6.73 22.59
N PHE A 161 17.00 5.50 22.91
CA PHE A 161 16.06 4.43 23.17
C PHE A 161 14.98 5.01 24.07
N CYS A 162 13.80 5.30 23.51
CA CYS A 162 12.63 5.43 24.36
C CYS A 162 12.46 4.04 24.92
N GLU A 163 12.80 3.89 26.20
CA GLU A 163 12.27 2.87 27.07
C GLU A 163 10.75 3.08 27.08
N CYS A 164 10.10 2.71 25.98
CA CYS A 164 8.65 2.66 25.89
C CYS A 164 8.29 1.57 26.88
N GLN A 165 8.03 1.97 28.13
CA GLN A 165 7.54 1.06 29.14
C GLN A 165 6.43 0.26 28.46
N ILE A 166 6.62 -1.05 28.38
CA ILE A 166 5.65 -1.98 27.79
C ILE A 166 4.52 -2.15 28.82
N ASN A 167 3.91 -1.01 29.16
CA ASN A 167 3.01 -0.82 30.28
C ASN A 167 1.55 -0.92 29.84
N SER A 168 1.30 -1.05 28.53
CA SER A 168 -0.02 -1.34 28.01
C SER A 168 0.01 -2.39 26.89
N PRO A 169 -1.08 -3.16 26.76
CA PRO A 169 -1.28 -4.08 25.63
C PRO A 169 -1.15 -3.41 24.26
N ASP A 170 -1.72 -2.22 24.07
CA ASP A 170 -1.70 -1.53 22.78
C ASP A 170 -0.30 -1.07 22.38
N LYS A 171 0.51 -0.64 23.35
CA LYS A 171 1.92 -0.33 23.13
C LYS A 171 2.75 -1.57 22.81
N THR A 172 2.39 -2.71 23.39
CA THR A 172 3.02 -4.00 23.08
C THR A 172 2.80 -4.36 21.61
N ILE A 173 1.54 -4.34 21.15
CA ILE A 173 1.16 -4.65 19.76
C ILE A 173 1.82 -3.69 18.78
N SER A 174 1.67 -2.37 19.00
CA SER A 174 2.21 -1.35 18.09
C SER A 174 3.74 -1.31 18.08
N GLY A 175 4.37 -1.53 19.23
CA GLY A 175 5.83 -1.64 19.37
C GLY A 175 6.38 -2.87 18.66
N ALA A 176 5.80 -4.05 18.89
CA ALA A 176 6.15 -5.28 18.19
C ALA A 176 6.01 -5.12 16.67
N ALA A 177 4.91 -4.53 16.20
CA ALA A 177 4.69 -4.25 14.79
C ALA A 177 5.77 -3.34 14.20
N SER A 178 6.19 -2.31 14.94
CA SER A 178 7.27 -1.41 14.53
C SER A 178 8.62 -2.13 14.44
N ALA A 179 8.97 -2.91 15.47
CA ALA A 179 10.20 -3.69 15.51
C ALA A 179 10.27 -4.76 14.40
N ILE A 180 9.14 -5.40 14.09
CA ILE A 180 9.04 -6.34 12.97
C ILE A 180 9.31 -5.61 11.64
N ARG A 181 8.67 -4.45 11.41
CA ARG A 181 8.88 -3.66 10.19
C ARG A 181 10.32 -3.15 10.03
N SER A 182 10.99 -2.82 11.12
CA SER A 182 12.39 -2.36 11.07
C SER A 182 13.39 -3.48 10.79
N GLY A 183 12.98 -4.75 10.89
CA GLY A 183 13.87 -5.90 10.75
C GLY A 183 14.83 -6.08 11.94
N ASN A 184 14.64 -5.34 13.03
CA ASN A 184 15.51 -5.42 14.21
C ASN A 184 15.09 -6.58 15.12
N VAL A 185 15.71 -7.75 14.91
CA VAL A 185 15.42 -8.99 15.65
C VAL A 185 15.53 -8.81 17.17
N GLU A 186 16.55 -8.09 17.63
CA GLU A 186 16.76 -7.87 19.07
C GLU A 186 15.64 -7.01 19.66
N GLN A 187 15.18 -5.98 18.94
CA GLN A 187 14.02 -5.20 19.36
C GLN A 187 12.74 -6.03 19.40
N VAL A 188 12.55 -6.93 18.44
CA VAL A 188 11.36 -7.81 18.41
C VAL A 188 11.29 -8.65 19.68
N LYS A 189 12.40 -9.26 20.12
CA LYS A 189 12.43 -10.14 21.32
C LYS A 189 11.88 -9.47 22.58
N PHE A 190 12.08 -8.15 22.76
CA PHE A 190 11.56 -7.42 23.94
C PHE A 190 10.04 -7.38 24.04
N TYR A 191 9.31 -7.58 22.95
CA TYR A 191 7.85 -7.54 22.95
C TYR A 191 7.19 -8.90 23.16
N PHE A 192 7.96 -9.98 23.30
CA PHE A 192 7.46 -11.35 23.45
C PHE A 192 7.81 -11.93 24.80
N THR A 193 6.94 -12.81 25.30
CA THR A 193 7.24 -13.63 26.48
C THR A 193 8.50 -14.47 26.24
N GLU A 194 9.21 -14.82 27.32
CA GLU A 194 10.50 -15.53 27.23
C GLU A 194 10.42 -16.81 26.38
N ASP A 195 9.34 -17.58 26.54
CA ASP A 195 9.06 -18.80 25.77
C ASP A 195 8.80 -18.54 24.28
N MET A 196 8.38 -17.32 23.91
CA MET A 196 8.08 -16.92 22.54
C MET A 196 9.24 -16.22 21.81
N GLN A 197 10.31 -15.81 22.51
CA GLN A 197 11.42 -15.07 21.90
C GLN A 197 12.10 -15.84 20.76
N LYS A 198 12.32 -17.15 20.92
CA LYS A 198 12.94 -18.00 19.88
C LYS A 198 12.06 -18.12 18.64
N ALA A 199 10.75 -18.24 18.82
CA ALA A 199 9.80 -18.31 17.71
C ALA A 199 9.72 -16.97 16.98
N ALA A 200 9.72 -15.85 17.70
CA ALA A 200 9.76 -14.52 17.12
C ALA A 200 11.04 -14.29 16.30
N GLU A 201 12.20 -14.67 16.84
CA GLU A 201 13.47 -14.62 16.11
C GLU A 201 13.47 -15.47 14.84
N TYR A 202 13.00 -16.71 14.92
CA TYR A 202 12.89 -17.59 13.76
C TYR A 202 12.02 -16.97 12.66
N THR A 203 10.83 -16.47 13.02
CA THR A 203 9.93 -15.78 12.08
C THR A 203 10.62 -14.58 11.43
N MET A 204 11.35 -13.77 12.20
CA MET A 204 12.05 -12.60 11.67
C MET A 204 13.16 -12.92 10.68
N ASN A 205 13.88 -14.02 10.92
CA ASN A 205 14.94 -14.51 10.03
C ASN A 205 14.37 -15.21 8.78
N PHE A 206 13.18 -15.80 8.88
CA PHE A 206 12.50 -16.46 7.78
C PHE A 206 11.85 -15.47 6.80
N LEU A 207 11.21 -14.43 7.33
CA LEU A 207 10.52 -13.43 6.51
C LEU A 207 11.52 -12.52 5.79
N ASP A 208 11.23 -12.16 4.54
CA ASP A 208 11.92 -11.09 3.84
C ASP A 208 11.35 -9.71 4.24
N ASN A 209 11.80 -8.64 3.57
CA ASN A 209 11.33 -7.28 3.86
C ASN A 209 9.80 -7.14 3.68
N ASP A 210 9.24 -7.73 2.64
CA ASP A 210 7.81 -7.63 2.33
C ASP A 210 6.98 -8.46 3.31
N GLY A 211 7.44 -9.65 3.69
CA GLY A 211 6.84 -10.51 4.70
C GLY A 211 6.83 -9.86 6.08
N ARG A 212 7.94 -9.24 6.50
CA ARG A 212 8.00 -8.46 7.74
C ARG A 212 7.06 -7.25 7.70
N LEU A 213 7.02 -6.54 6.58
CA LEU A 213 6.09 -5.43 6.41
C LEU A 213 4.63 -5.89 6.54
N ALA A 214 4.27 -6.99 5.88
CA ALA A 214 2.93 -7.58 5.96
C ALA A 214 2.58 -7.98 7.39
N LEU A 215 3.45 -8.72 8.08
CA LEU A 215 3.23 -9.16 9.46
C LEU A 215 3.07 -7.96 10.41
N GLY A 216 3.96 -6.97 10.33
CA GLY A 216 3.85 -5.77 11.16
C GLY A 216 2.56 -4.97 10.89
N ASN A 217 2.11 -4.90 9.63
CA ASN A 217 0.85 -4.26 9.28
C ASN A 217 -0.37 -5.05 9.82
N ILE A 218 -0.37 -6.38 9.69
CA ILE A 218 -1.43 -7.24 10.25
C ILE A 218 -1.50 -7.05 11.78
N LEU A 219 -0.35 -7.05 12.45
CA LEU A 219 -0.26 -6.89 13.89
C LEU A 219 -0.78 -5.51 14.33
N SER A 220 -0.29 -4.42 13.73
CA SER A 220 -0.76 -3.06 14.05
C SER A 220 -2.21 -2.78 13.63
N GLY A 221 -2.72 -3.50 12.63
CA GLY A 221 -4.09 -3.44 12.14
C GLY A 221 -5.07 -4.32 12.91
N SER A 222 -4.59 -5.13 13.86
CA SER A 222 -5.47 -5.98 14.67
C SER A 222 -6.39 -5.15 15.58
N ARG A 223 -7.51 -5.74 15.99
CA ARG A 223 -8.52 -5.10 16.84
C ARG A 223 -8.77 -5.95 18.07
N LEU A 224 -8.89 -5.30 19.22
CA LEU A 224 -9.23 -5.96 20.48
C LEU A 224 -10.58 -6.67 20.33
N SER A 225 -10.60 -7.98 20.54
CA SER A 225 -11.80 -8.81 20.47
C SER A 225 -12.20 -9.39 21.82
N ASN A 226 -11.24 -9.52 22.75
CA ASN A 226 -11.51 -9.97 24.11
C ASN A 226 -10.48 -9.40 25.10
N SER A 227 -10.87 -9.23 26.36
CA SER A 227 -10.10 -8.54 27.38
C SER A 227 -10.45 -9.04 28.78
N THR A 228 -9.44 -9.52 29.51
CA THR A 228 -9.43 -9.74 30.97
C THR A 228 -8.36 -8.85 31.61
N ASP A 229 -8.22 -8.89 32.94
CA ASP A 229 -7.23 -8.09 33.67
C ASP A 229 -5.78 -8.46 33.36
N ASP A 230 -5.55 -9.72 32.98
CA ASP A 230 -4.24 -10.33 32.74
C ASP A 230 -4.00 -10.73 31.27
N LYS A 231 -5.02 -10.67 30.40
CA LYS A 231 -4.93 -11.11 29.02
C LYS A 231 -5.78 -10.26 28.08
N LYS A 232 -5.20 -9.85 26.95
CA LYS A 232 -5.90 -9.26 25.81
C LYS A 232 -5.80 -10.16 24.59
N ILE A 233 -6.86 -10.18 23.80
CA ILE A 233 -6.92 -10.88 22.53
C ILE A 233 -7.22 -9.86 21.43
N TYR A 234 -6.32 -9.80 20.45
CA TYR A 234 -6.48 -9.00 19.26
C TYR A 234 -6.68 -9.92 18.06
N THR A 235 -7.55 -9.52 17.14
CA THR A 235 -7.85 -10.28 15.92
C THR A 235 -7.63 -9.44 14.69
N ALA A 236 -7.08 -10.05 13.64
CA ALA A 236 -6.95 -9.46 12.31
C ALA A 236 -7.45 -10.45 11.25
N GLU A 237 -8.24 -9.96 10.31
CA GLU A 237 -8.67 -10.71 9.14
C GLU A 237 -7.56 -10.65 8.07
N VAL A 238 -7.09 -11.82 7.64
CA VAL A 238 -6.06 -11.96 6.60
C VAL A 238 -6.65 -12.77 5.45
N TYR A 239 -6.55 -12.26 4.23
CA TYR A 239 -6.94 -13.00 3.05
C TYR A 239 -5.76 -13.83 2.54
N PHE A 240 -5.93 -15.15 2.45
CA PHE A 240 -4.88 -16.05 1.99
C PHE A 240 -5.50 -17.19 1.18
N ASN A 241 -4.97 -17.44 -0.02
CA ASN A 241 -5.41 -18.50 -0.93
C ASN A 241 -6.93 -18.55 -1.20
N GLY A 242 -7.59 -17.39 -1.25
CA GLY A 242 -9.02 -17.33 -1.54
C GLY A 242 -9.93 -17.28 -0.30
N GLU A 243 -9.37 -17.49 0.89
CA GLU A 243 -10.10 -17.60 2.15
C GLU A 243 -9.74 -16.48 3.13
N ILE A 244 -10.68 -16.14 4.01
CA ILE A 244 -10.44 -15.23 5.13
C ILE A 244 -10.00 -16.04 6.33
N ILE A 245 -8.77 -15.82 6.77
CA ILE A 245 -8.17 -16.40 7.96
C ILE A 245 -8.20 -15.37 9.09
N ASN A 246 -8.78 -15.74 10.23
CA ASN A 246 -8.71 -14.92 11.44
C ASN A 246 -7.44 -15.20 12.22
N VAL A 247 -6.51 -14.25 12.20
CA VAL A 247 -5.27 -14.30 12.98
C VAL A 247 -5.53 -13.74 14.37
N ILE A 248 -5.00 -14.41 15.39
CA ILE A 248 -5.22 -14.07 16.80
C ILE A 248 -3.87 -13.75 17.44
N PHE A 249 -3.75 -12.55 18.02
CA PHE A 249 -2.61 -12.15 18.84
C PHE A 249 -3.03 -12.04 20.30
N ARG A 250 -2.26 -12.68 21.18
CA ARG A 250 -2.52 -12.73 22.62
C ARG A 250 -1.43 -11.93 23.31
N VAL A 251 -1.86 -10.99 24.15
CA VAL A 251 -0.97 -10.19 24.97
C VAL A 251 -1.29 -10.50 26.42
N LYS A 252 -0.28 -10.89 27.20
CA LYS A 252 -0.42 -11.31 28.59
C LYS A 252 0.33 -10.36 29.51
N LYS A 253 -0.27 -10.07 30.66
CA LYS A 253 0.38 -9.33 31.73
C LYS A 253 1.36 -10.26 32.45
N GLN A 254 2.56 -9.77 32.70
CA GLN A 254 3.62 -10.46 33.44
C GLN A 254 3.56 -10.08 34.92
N GLU A 255 4.30 -10.80 35.76
CA GLU A 255 4.36 -10.57 37.20
C GLU A 255 4.91 -9.18 37.56
N ASP A 256 5.84 -8.66 36.76
CA ASP A 256 6.42 -7.31 36.89
C ASP A 256 5.48 -6.20 36.38
N GLY A 257 4.27 -6.55 35.92
CA GLY A 257 3.26 -5.63 35.41
C GLY A 257 3.42 -5.25 33.94
N THR A 258 4.47 -5.71 33.26
CA THR A 258 4.64 -5.52 31.81
C THR A 258 3.63 -6.36 31.03
N TRP A 259 3.38 -5.99 29.78
CA TRP A 259 2.54 -6.74 28.87
C TRP A 259 3.37 -7.28 27.73
N LEU A 260 3.29 -8.58 27.44
CA LEU A 260 4.10 -9.21 26.39
C LEU A 260 3.24 -10.06 25.47
N MET A 261 3.63 -10.14 24.21
CA MET A 261 3.03 -11.03 23.23
C MET A 261 3.32 -12.48 23.60
N ALA A 262 2.26 -13.26 23.79
CA ALA A 262 2.32 -14.66 24.17
C ALA A 262 2.11 -15.61 22.98
N ASN A 263 2.02 -15.06 21.75
CA ASN A 263 2.12 -15.81 20.50
C ASN A 263 2.55 -14.90 19.35
N LEU A 264 2.92 -15.51 18.23
CA LEU A 264 3.12 -14.86 16.93
C LEU A 264 2.32 -15.61 15.86
#